data_AF-A0A355BIC9-F1
#
_entry.id   AF-A0A355BIC9-F1
#
_cell.length_a   1.000
_cell.length_b   1.000
_cell.length_c   1.000
_cell.angle_alpha   90.00
_cell.angle_beta   90.00
_cell.angle_gamma   90.00
#
_symmetry.space_group_name_H-M   'P 1'
#
loop_
_entity.id
_entity.type
_entity.pdbx_description
1 polymer ?
#
loop_
_entity_poly.entity_id
_entity_poly.type
_entity_poly.pdbx_seq_one_letter_code
_entity_poly.pdbx_strand_id
1 'polypeptide(L)'
;VIVSLAPSYAVAYAEYTPEQVIAGLRKLGFSRIEETALAAEAVAAHYCQTLQTSKSTVISSCCPAIVNLLEIYFPELMPLLSDSASPMVIHGRS
;
A
#
# COMPACT_ATOMS: atom_id res chain seq x y z
N VAL A 1 6.11 5.35 -18.54
CA VAL A 1 5.98 4.37 -17.44
C VAL A 1 6.03 5.13 -16.13
N ILE A 2 5.11 4.86 -15.20
CA ILE A 2 4.97 5.56 -13.91
C ILE A 2 5.48 4.66 -12.78
N VAL A 3 6.06 5.26 -11.74
CA VAL A 3 6.50 4.57 -10.52
C VAL A 3 5.64 4.99 -9.33
N SER A 4 5.08 4.00 -8.64
CA SER A 4 4.51 4.12 -7.30
C SER A 4 5.58 3.75 -6.27
N LEU A 5 6.17 4.73 -5.61
CA LEU A 5 7.26 4.58 -4.66
C LEU A 5 6.73 4.45 -3.23
N ALA A 6 6.96 3.31 -2.58
CA ALA A 6 6.56 3.11 -1.19
C ALA A 6 7.41 3.97 -0.25
N PRO A 7 6.83 4.64 0.76
CA PRO A 7 7.52 5.63 1.62
C PRO A 7 8.71 5.06 2.40
N SER A 8 8.76 3.73 2.59
CA SER A 8 9.89 3.04 3.19
C SER A 8 11.20 3.19 2.39
N TYR A 9 11.16 3.67 1.14
CA TYR A 9 12.34 3.97 0.35
C TYR A 9 13.30 4.94 1.06
N ALA A 10 12.77 5.90 1.83
CA ALA A 10 13.58 6.89 2.54
C ALA A 10 14.50 6.24 3.59
N VAL A 11 14.08 5.09 4.13
CA VAL A 11 14.88 4.31 5.09
C VAL A 11 15.71 3.25 4.37
N ALA A 12 15.16 2.61 3.33
CA ALA A 12 15.87 1.59 2.56
C ALA A 12 17.09 2.14 1.79
N TYR A 13 17.05 3.43 1.43
CA TYR A 13 18.10 4.15 0.70
C TYR A 13 18.63 5.33 1.53
N ALA A 14 18.88 5.10 2.81
CA ALA A 14 19.25 6.15 3.76
C ALA A 14 20.57 6.88 3.41
N GLU A 15 21.45 6.27 2.60
CA GLU A 15 22.66 6.93 2.08
C GLU A 15 22.38 7.98 0.99
N TYR A 16 21.15 8.07 0.48
CA TYR A 16 20.74 9.02 -0.55
C TYR A 16 19.68 9.99 -0.04
N THR A 17 19.71 11.22 -0.53
CA THR A 17 18.58 12.14 -0.33
C THR A 17 17.39 11.72 -1.19
N PRO A 18 16.15 12.07 -0.80
CA PRO A 18 14.96 11.81 -1.63
C PRO A 18 15.11 12.29 -3.08
N GLU A 19 15.75 13.45 -3.28
CA GLU A 19 15.99 14.02 -4.61
C GLU A 19 16.95 13.17 -5.43
N GLN A 20 17.96 12.56 -4.81
CA GLN A 20 18.90 11.66 -5.48
C GLN A 20 18.20 10.38 -5.94
N VAL A 21 17.32 9.81 -5.10
CA VAL A 21 16.51 8.63 -5.46
C VAL A 21 15.58 8.97 -6.64
N ILE A 22 14.87 10.10 -6.55
CA ILE A 22 13.96 10.57 -7.62
C ILE A 22 14.74 10.86 -8.91
N ALA A 23 15.92 11.48 -8.83
CA ALA A 23 16.76 11.75 -9.99
C ALA A 23 17.27 10.45 -10.64
N GLY A 24 17.62 9.44 -9.84
CA GLY A 24 17.98 8.11 -10.32
C GLY A 24 16.84 7.47 -11.11
N LEU A 25 15.62 7.49 -10.57
CA LEU A 25 14.42 6.99 -11.25
C LEU A 25 14.15 7.75 -12.56
N ARG A 26 14.30 9.08 -12.58
CA ARG A 26 14.17 9.85 -13.84
C ARG A 26 15.21 9.46 -14.89
N LYS A 27 16.47 9.22 -14.49
CA LYS A 27 17.53 8.76 -15.39
C LYS A 27 17.26 7.37 -15.99
N LEU A 28 16.51 6.52 -15.28
CA LEU A 28 16.04 5.22 -15.78
C LEU A 28 14.89 5.34 -16.80
N GLY A 29 14.36 6.55 -17.05
CA GLY A 29 13.35 6.81 -18.07
C GLY A 29 11.90 6.80 -17.56
N PHE A 30 11.68 6.83 -16.23
CA PHE A 30 10.32 6.94 -15.68
C PHE A 30 9.74 8.34 -15.93
N SER A 31 8.50 8.37 -16.42
CA SER A 31 7.82 9.61 -16.82
C SER A 31 7.15 10.35 -15.67
N ARG A 32 6.73 9.62 -14.61
CA ARG A 32 6.14 10.18 -13.39
C ARG A 32 6.55 9.30 -12.21
N ILE A 33 6.82 9.92 -11.07
CA ILE A 33 7.24 9.25 -9.83
C ILE A 33 6.35 9.82 -8.74
N GLU A 34 5.62 8.94 -8.07
CA GLU A 34 4.62 9.29 -7.07
C GLU A 34 4.75 8.39 -5.88
N GLU A 35 4.39 8.89 -4.71
CA GLU A 35 4.42 8.07 -3.51
C GLU A 35 3.15 7.23 -3.38
N THR A 36 3.33 5.94 -3.07
CA THR A 36 2.23 5.03 -2.71
C THR A 36 1.45 5.54 -1.49
N ALA A 37 2.05 6.45 -0.70
CA ALA A 37 1.43 7.10 0.44
C ALA A 37 0.11 7.82 0.08
N LEU A 38 0.00 8.38 -1.13
CA LEU A 38 -1.23 9.04 -1.60
C LEU A 38 -2.44 8.09 -1.57
N ALA A 39 -2.27 6.89 -2.10
CA ALA A 39 -3.32 5.86 -2.04
C ALA A 39 -3.45 5.26 -0.64
N ALA A 40 -2.36 5.19 0.13
CA ALA A 40 -2.41 4.68 1.51
C ALA A 40 -3.28 5.58 2.41
N GLU A 41 -3.24 6.90 2.21
CA GLU A 41 -4.10 7.85 2.89
C GLU A 41 -5.59 7.60 2.57
N ALA A 42 -5.92 7.40 1.29
CA ALA A 42 -7.29 7.07 0.88
C ALA A 42 -7.79 5.75 1.49
N VAL A 43 -6.94 4.72 1.53
CA VAL A 43 -7.24 3.44 2.18
C VAL A 43 -7.45 3.62 3.69
N ALA A 44 -6.61 4.41 4.34
CA ALA A 44 -6.75 4.69 5.77
C ALA A 44 -8.06 5.42 6.08
N ALA A 45 -8.44 6.41 5.26
CA ALA A 45 -9.71 7.11 5.40
C ALA A 45 -10.91 6.16 5.22
N HIS A 46 -10.85 5.26 4.24
CA HIS A 46 -11.85 4.22 4.04
C HIS A 46 -11.95 3.29 5.27
N TYR A 47 -10.82 2.85 5.83
CA TYR A 47 -10.80 2.05 7.05
C TYR A 47 -11.44 2.77 8.23
N CYS A 48 -11.13 4.05 8.43
CA CYS A 48 -11.75 4.84 9.49
C CYS A 48 -13.28 4.86 9.37
N GLN A 49 -13.82 4.98 8.16
CA GLN A 49 -15.27 4.93 7.92
C GLN A 49 -15.85 3.54 8.18
N THR A 50 -15.21 2.49 7.66
CA THR A 50 -15.66 1.10 7.84
C THR A 50 -15.67 0.70 9.33
N LEU A 51 -14.65 1.10 10.09
CA LEU A 51 -14.54 0.81 11.52
C LEU A 51 -15.58 1.54 12.38
N GLN A 52 -16.11 2.69 11.93
CA GLN A 52 -17.20 3.37 12.66
C GLN A 52 -18.50 2.57 12.65
N THR A 53 -18.74 1.79 11.58
CA THR A 53 -19.97 0.99 11.43
C THR A 53 -19.77 -0.49 11.72
N SER A 54 -18.52 -0.96 11.77
CA SER A 54 -18.22 -2.37 12.03
C SER A 54 -18.49 -2.75 13.48
N LYS A 55 -19.15 -3.90 13.68
CA LYS A 55 -19.37 -4.50 15.00
C LYS A 55 -18.42 -5.66 15.30
N SER A 56 -17.54 -5.99 14.35
CA SER A 56 -16.60 -7.10 14.40
C SER A 56 -15.17 -6.62 14.13
N THR A 57 -14.20 -7.45 14.51
CA THR A 57 -12.80 -7.26 14.14
C THR A 57 -12.65 -7.21 12.62
N VAL A 58 -11.82 -6.30 12.14
CA VAL A 58 -11.45 -6.17 10.73
C VAL A 58 -9.93 -6.41 10.61
N ILE A 59 -9.54 -7.33 9.75
CA ILE A 59 -8.15 -7.62 9.43
C ILE A 59 -7.77 -6.82 8.18
N SER A 60 -6.66 -6.10 8.22
CA SER A 60 -6.19 -5.33 7.06
C SER A 60 -5.72 -6.25 5.92
N SER A 61 -6.10 -5.88 4.69
CA SER A 61 -5.73 -6.55 3.43
C SER A 61 -4.54 -5.88 2.73
N CYS A 62 -3.92 -4.86 3.35
CA CYS A 62 -2.82 -4.10 2.74
C CYS A 62 -1.54 -4.92 2.51
N CYS A 63 -1.33 -5.98 3.28
CA CYS A 63 -0.13 -6.81 3.22
C CYS A 63 -0.43 -8.15 2.54
N PRO A 64 0.19 -8.46 1.38
CA PRO A 64 -0.05 -9.72 0.68
C PRO A 64 0.39 -10.94 1.50
N ALA A 65 1.37 -10.78 2.40
CA ALA A 65 1.79 -11.87 3.28
C ALA A 65 0.69 -12.25 4.28
N ILE A 66 -0.09 -11.28 4.79
CA ILE A 66 -1.23 -11.56 5.67
C ILE A 66 -2.35 -12.22 4.88
N VAL A 67 -2.68 -11.71 3.70
CA VAL A 67 -3.70 -12.31 2.82
C VAL A 67 -3.36 -13.77 2.53
N ASN A 68 -2.13 -14.04 2.08
CA ASN A 68 -1.66 -15.39 1.76
C ASN A 68 -1.62 -16.31 3.00
N LEU A 69 -1.27 -15.78 4.17
CA LEU A 69 -1.30 -16.53 5.43
C LEU A 69 -2.73 -16.99 5.75
N LEU A 70 -3.72 -16.11 5.60
CA LEU A 70 -5.12 -16.46 5.85
C LEU A 70 -5.64 -17.44 4.79
N GLU A 71 -5.36 -17.20 3.52
CA GLU A 71 -5.81 -18.07 2.42
C GLU A 71 -5.32 -19.51 2.57
N ILE A 72 -4.07 -19.71 3.01
CA ILE A 72 -3.45 -21.03 3.12
C ILE A 72 -3.75 -21.69 4.47
N TYR A 73 -3.65 -20.95 5.58
CA TYR A 73 -3.59 -21.53 6.92
C TYR A 73 -4.81 -21.22 7.80
N PHE A 74 -5.54 -20.13 7.52
CA PHE A 74 -6.68 -19.68 8.34
C PHE A 74 -7.87 -19.21 7.50
N PRO A 75 -8.39 -20.05 6.60
CA PRO A 75 -9.47 -19.67 5.70
C PRO A 75 -10.75 -19.25 6.44
N GLU A 76 -10.95 -19.71 7.67
CA GLU A 76 -12.05 -19.31 8.55
C GLU A 76 -12.02 -17.84 8.97
N LEU A 77 -10.84 -17.18 8.90
CA LEU A 77 -10.67 -15.76 9.21
C LEU A 77 -10.86 -14.86 7.98
N MET A 78 -10.97 -15.43 6.77
CA MET A 78 -11.20 -14.68 5.54
C MET A 78 -12.43 -13.74 5.59
N PRO A 79 -13.55 -14.09 6.25
CA PRO A 79 -14.68 -13.17 6.38
C PRO A 79 -14.38 -11.91 7.21
N LEU A 80 -13.30 -11.92 8.01
CA LEU A 80 -12.84 -10.75 8.77
C LEU A 80 -11.86 -9.89 7.99
N LEU A 81 -11.34 -10.38 6.85
CA LEU A 81 -10.45 -9.63 5.99
C LEU A 81 -11.19 -8.48 5.33
N SER A 82 -10.56 -7.32 5.33
CA SER A 82 -11.09 -6.15 4.63
C SER A 82 -11.23 -6.38 3.13
N ASP A 83 -12.30 -5.82 2.58
CA ASP A 83 -12.61 -5.73 1.16
C ASP A 83 -11.79 -4.68 0.38
N SER A 84 -10.95 -3.91 1.07
CA SER A 84 -10.10 -2.89 0.44
C SER A 84 -8.95 -3.53 -0.35
N ALA A 85 -8.64 -3.02 -1.53
CA ALA A 85 -7.42 -3.39 -2.24
C ALA A 85 -6.19 -2.71 -1.59
N SER A 86 -4.99 -3.28 -1.76
CA SER A 86 -3.79 -2.67 -1.17
C SER A 86 -3.50 -1.28 -1.76
N PRO A 87 -2.85 -0.37 -1.01
CA PRO A 87 -2.49 0.96 -1.49
C PRO A 87 -1.74 0.94 -2.83
N MET A 88 -0.86 -0.04 -3.03
CA MET A 88 -0.15 -0.23 -4.29
C MET A 88 -1.11 -0.50 -5.47
N VAL A 89 -2.10 -1.40 -5.27
CA VAL A 89 -3.07 -1.74 -6.31
C VAL A 89 -3.98 -0.56 -6.61
N ILE A 90 -4.42 0.18 -5.59
CA ILE A 90 -5.26 1.36 -5.76
C ILE A 90 -4.51 2.47 -6.50
N HIS A 91 -3.26 2.74 -6.14
CA HIS A 91 -2.44 3.74 -6.83
C HIS A 91 -2.13 3.36 -8.28
N GLY A 92 -2.03 2.07 -8.59
CA GLY A 92 -1.86 1.61 -9.97
C GLY A 92 -3.11 1.74 -10.85
N ARG A 93 -4.28 2.00 -10.26
CA ARG A 93 -5.56 2.19 -10.97
C ARG A 93 -5.92 3.65 -11.22
N SER A 94 -5.18 4.59 -10.62
CA SER A 94 -5.38 6.05 -10.75
C SER A 94 -4.70 6.67 -11.97
#